data_AF-A0A7K4SDC5-F1
#
_entry.id   AF-A0A7K4SDC5-F1
#
_cell.length_a   1.000
_cell.length_b   1.000
_cell.length_c   1.000
_cell.angle_alpha   90.00
_cell.angle_beta   90.00
_cell.angle_gamma   90.00
#
_symmetry.space_group_name_H-M   'P 1'
#
loop_
_entity.id
_entity.type
_entity.pdbx_description
1 polymer ?
#
loop_
_entity_poly.entity_id
_entity_poly.type
_entity_poly.pdbx_seq_one_letter_code
_entity_poly.pdbx_strand_id
1 'polypeptide(L)'
;QDARLYEDWKWFRCPTLLEVLEEFPSVGLPASLLLTQLPLLQPRYYSISSAPSASPGEIHLTVAVVTYHSENGQGPLHYGVCSTWLARLQPGDTVPAFIRGAPSFRLPPDPEVPCVLVGPGTGVAPFRSFWQHRLHQLRTGG
;
A
#
# COMPACT_ATOMS: atom_id res chain seq x y z
N GLN A 1 34.99 4.72 3.21
CA GLN A 1 34.92 3.34 2.70
C GLN A 1 33.69 2.65 3.25
N ASP A 2 33.42 2.78 4.56
CA ASP A 2 32.23 2.21 5.23
C ASP A 2 30.87 2.58 4.63
N ALA A 3 30.67 3.83 4.18
CA ALA A 3 29.39 4.24 3.59
C ALA A 3 29.02 3.44 2.33
N ARG A 4 30.02 3.01 1.53
CA ARG A 4 29.75 2.18 0.34
C ARG A 4 29.39 0.75 0.74
N LEU A 5 30.14 0.17 1.69
CA LEU A 5 29.84 -1.16 2.22
C LEU A 5 28.44 -1.24 2.84
N TYR A 6 28.03 -0.19 3.56
CA TYR A 6 26.68 -0.09 4.11
C TYR A 6 25.60 -0.05 3.01
N GLU A 7 25.78 0.79 1.99
CA GLU A 7 24.82 0.87 0.88
C GLU A 7 24.72 -0.46 0.13
N ASP A 8 25.85 -1.10 -0.17
CA ASP A 8 25.88 -2.40 -0.83
C ASP A 8 25.15 -3.46 -0.01
N TRP A 9 25.44 -3.58 1.29
CA TRP A 9 24.77 -4.52 2.18
C TRP A 9 23.26 -4.23 2.31
N LYS A 10 22.88 -2.97 2.49
CA LYS A 10 21.47 -2.54 2.63
C LYS A 10 20.66 -2.89 1.38
N TRP A 11 21.14 -2.56 0.19
CA TRP A 11 20.39 -2.79 -1.06
C TRP A 11 20.44 -4.25 -1.52
N PHE A 12 21.54 -4.94 -1.27
CA PHE A 12 21.67 -6.35 -1.63
C PHE A 12 20.81 -7.25 -0.74
N ARG A 13 20.84 -7.02 0.58
CA ARG A 13 20.13 -7.88 1.56
C ARG A 13 18.73 -7.40 1.90
N CYS A 14 18.47 -6.10 1.83
CA CYS A 14 17.22 -5.47 2.32
C CYS A 14 16.80 -5.98 3.72
N PRO A 15 17.71 -6.03 4.71
CA PRO A 15 17.49 -6.81 5.91
C PRO A 15 16.43 -6.17 6.83
N THR A 16 15.60 -7.02 7.40
CA THR A 16 14.75 -6.69 8.55
C THR A 16 15.61 -6.60 9.81
N LEU A 17 15.11 -5.91 10.84
CA LEU A 17 15.82 -5.83 12.12
C LEU A 17 16.11 -7.21 12.72
N LEU A 18 15.21 -8.18 12.54
CA LEU A 18 15.42 -9.55 13.00
C LEU A 18 16.63 -10.19 12.30
N GLU A 19 16.68 -10.10 10.97
CA GLU A 19 17.79 -10.65 10.17
C GLU A 19 19.13 -10.00 10.55
N VAL A 20 19.14 -8.70 10.90
CA VAL A 20 20.35 -8.03 11.42
C VAL A 20 20.81 -8.66 12.74
N LEU A 21 19.89 -8.95 13.66
CA LEU A 21 20.24 -9.53 14.96
C LEU A 21 20.66 -11.01 14.85
N GLU A 22 20.12 -11.72 13.87
CA GLU A 22 20.55 -13.08 13.53
C GLU A 22 21.94 -13.11 12.87
N GLU A 23 22.25 -12.12 12.02
CA GLU A 23 23.59 -11.98 11.41
C GLU A 23 24.66 -11.57 12.44
N PHE A 24 24.29 -10.74 13.42
CA PHE A 24 25.19 -10.26 14.47
C PHE A 24 24.73 -10.69 15.87
N PRO A 25 24.85 -11.99 16.22
CA PRO A 25 24.25 -12.56 17.44
C PRO A 25 24.91 -12.08 18.74
N SER A 26 26.08 -11.44 18.68
CA SER A 26 26.74 -10.84 19.83
C SER A 26 26.11 -9.50 20.26
N VAL A 27 25.20 -8.93 19.46
CA VAL A 27 24.52 -7.67 19.77
C VAL A 27 23.51 -7.89 20.90
N GLY A 28 23.89 -7.51 22.12
CA GLY A 28 22.97 -7.44 23.26
C GLY A 28 22.06 -6.22 23.14
N LEU A 29 20.88 -6.39 22.56
CA LEU A 29 19.96 -5.28 22.27
C LEU A 29 18.94 -5.05 23.41
N PRO A 30 19.00 -3.92 24.15
CA PRO A 30 18.00 -3.62 25.17
C PRO A 30 16.64 -3.29 24.54
N ALA A 31 15.55 -3.79 25.13
CA ALA A 31 14.20 -3.52 24.66
C ALA A 31 13.85 -2.01 24.64
N SER A 32 14.39 -1.23 25.58
CA SER A 32 14.21 0.23 25.61
C SER A 32 14.82 0.92 24.39
N LEU A 33 15.93 0.43 23.86
CA LEU A 33 16.54 0.98 22.66
C LEU A 33 15.64 0.71 21.44
N LEU A 34 15.07 -0.49 21.34
CA LEU A 34 14.11 -0.80 20.27
C LEU A 34 12.90 0.13 20.29
N LEU A 35 12.28 0.30 21.47
CA LEU A 35 11.07 1.11 21.62
C LEU A 35 11.30 2.60 21.36
N THR A 36 12.52 3.10 21.59
CA THR A 36 12.84 4.53 21.46
C THR A 36 13.44 4.90 20.11
N GLN A 37 14.11 3.97 19.43
CA GLN A 37 14.82 4.26 18.18
C GLN A 37 14.07 3.80 16.92
N LEU A 38 13.16 2.83 17.03
CA LEU A 38 12.39 2.40 15.86
C LEU A 38 11.40 3.49 15.43
N PRO A 39 11.29 3.77 14.11
CA PRO A 39 10.29 4.70 13.62
C PRO A 39 8.88 4.13 13.82
N LEU A 40 7.91 5.03 14.01
CA LEU A 40 6.50 4.65 14.07
C LEU A 40 6.05 3.99 12.76
N LEU A 41 5.21 2.96 12.87
CA LEU A 41 4.65 2.28 11.73
C LEU A 41 3.78 3.23 10.91
N GLN A 42 4.22 3.55 9.69
CA GLN A 42 3.51 4.46 8.81
C GLN A 42 2.28 3.80 8.15
N PRO A 43 1.16 4.52 7.98
CA PRO A 43 0.03 4.03 7.19
C PRO A 43 0.41 3.91 5.71
N ARG A 44 -0.27 3.01 4.98
CA ARG A 44 -0.13 2.87 3.53
C ARG A 44 -1.37 3.42 2.82
N TYR A 45 -1.14 4.22 1.78
CA TYR A 45 -2.21 4.81 0.99
C TYR A 45 -2.63 3.88 -0.14
N TYR A 46 -3.94 3.76 -0.33
CA TYR A 46 -4.55 3.04 -1.44
C TYR A 46 -5.63 3.93 -2.07
N SER A 47 -5.72 3.92 -3.41
CA SER A 47 -6.81 4.58 -4.10
C SER A 47 -8.11 3.84 -3.84
N ILE A 48 -9.16 4.58 -3.48
CA ILE A 48 -10.50 4.00 -3.31
C ILE A 48 -11.03 3.57 -4.68
N SER A 49 -11.36 2.29 -4.76
CA SER A 49 -11.86 1.64 -5.96
C SER A 49 -13.37 1.53 -6.00
N SER A 50 -14.12 2.15 -5.08
CA SER A 50 -15.59 2.20 -5.08
C SER A 50 -16.13 3.62 -5.21
N ALA A 51 -17.29 3.77 -5.86
CA ALA A 51 -18.07 5.00 -5.79
C ALA A 51 -19.09 4.89 -4.63
N PRO A 52 -19.22 5.90 -3.75
CA PRO A 52 -20.20 5.87 -2.67
C PRO A 52 -21.65 5.84 -3.18
N SER A 53 -21.90 6.33 -4.40
CA SER A 53 -23.20 6.25 -5.07
C SER A 53 -23.55 4.83 -5.55
N ALA A 54 -22.55 3.98 -5.78
CA ALA A 54 -22.74 2.60 -6.24
C ALA A 54 -22.66 1.58 -5.09
N SER A 55 -21.88 1.89 -4.04
CA SER A 55 -21.67 1.03 -2.88
C SER A 55 -21.76 1.87 -1.58
N PRO A 56 -22.97 2.26 -1.13
CA PRO A 56 -23.14 3.05 0.08
C PRO A 56 -22.63 2.30 1.31
N GLY A 57 -21.81 2.96 2.13
CA GLY A 57 -21.25 2.36 3.35
C GLY A 57 -20.04 1.44 3.14
N GLU A 58 -19.56 1.26 1.90
CA GLU A 58 -18.47 0.36 1.57
C GLU A 58 -17.27 1.10 0.94
N ILE A 59 -16.06 0.67 1.31
CA ILE A 59 -14.80 1.12 0.70
C ILE A 59 -14.14 -0.09 0.05
N HIS A 60 -13.94 -0.03 -1.26
CA HIS A 60 -13.22 -1.08 -1.99
C HIS A 60 -11.80 -0.61 -2.26
N LEU A 61 -10.84 -1.52 -2.18
CA LEU A 61 -9.44 -1.28 -2.53
C LEU A 61 -9.00 -2.27 -3.60
N THR A 62 -8.03 -1.87 -4.43
CA THR A 62 -7.35 -2.76 -5.37
C THR A 62 -5.88 -2.80 -4.99
N VAL A 63 -5.44 -3.92 -4.42
CA VAL A 63 -4.14 -4.04 -3.75
C VAL A 63 -3.28 -5.08 -4.45
N ALA A 64 -2.09 -4.69 -4.89
CA ALA A 64 -1.06 -5.64 -5.28
C ALA A 64 -0.42 -6.21 -4.01
N VAL A 65 -0.40 -7.54 -3.89
CA VAL A 65 0.27 -8.23 -2.79
C VAL A 65 1.77 -8.20 -3.06
N VAL A 66 2.51 -7.42 -2.26
CA VAL A 66 3.94 -7.25 -2.45
C VAL A 66 4.69 -8.38 -1.76
N THR A 67 5.41 -9.16 -2.56
CA THR A 67 6.37 -10.18 -2.10
C THR A 67 7.59 -10.14 -3.00
N TYR A 68 8.79 -10.25 -2.45
CA TYR A 68 10.03 -10.27 -3.23
C TYR A 68 11.10 -11.09 -2.50
N HIS A 69 12.01 -11.68 -3.27
CA HIS A 69 13.23 -12.29 -2.73
C HIS A 69 14.34 -11.24 -2.66
N SER A 70 15.10 -11.21 -1.57
CA SER A 70 16.34 -10.42 -1.47
C SER A 70 17.49 -11.11 -2.22
N GLU A 71 18.70 -10.53 -2.18
CA GLU A 71 19.94 -11.11 -2.75
C GLU A 71 19.78 -11.55 -4.22
N ASN A 72 19.20 -10.67 -5.05
CA ASN A 72 18.92 -10.94 -6.47
C ASN A 72 18.11 -12.23 -6.72
N GLY A 73 17.20 -12.57 -5.82
CA GLY A 73 16.31 -13.73 -5.96
C GLY A 73 16.78 -14.98 -5.24
N GLN A 74 17.97 -14.98 -4.62
CA GLN A 74 18.52 -16.13 -3.90
C GLN A 74 18.28 -16.06 -2.39
N GLY A 75 17.95 -14.86 -1.88
CA GLY A 75 17.74 -14.62 -0.47
C GLY A 75 16.33 -15.02 0.02
N PRO A 76 16.07 -14.80 1.31
CA PRO A 76 14.76 -15.05 1.90
C PRO A 76 13.64 -14.26 1.22
N LEU A 77 12.43 -14.81 1.30
CA LEU A 77 11.21 -14.15 0.81
C LEU A 77 10.74 -13.10 1.82
N HIS A 78 10.66 -11.85 1.37
CA HIS A 78 10.16 -10.71 2.13
C HIS A 78 8.74 -10.35 1.71
N TYR A 79 7.97 -9.86 2.69
CA TYR A 79 6.55 -9.59 2.56
C TYR A 79 6.27 -8.11 2.81
N GLY A 80 5.58 -7.45 1.89
CA GLY A 80 5.13 -6.08 2.08
C GLY A 80 4.08 -6.00 3.20
N VAL A 81 4.45 -5.33 4.30
CA VAL A 81 3.70 -5.33 5.57
C VAL A 81 2.18 -5.13 5.39
N CYS A 82 1.75 -4.01 4.82
CA CYS A 82 0.31 -3.69 4.73
C CYS A 82 -0.42 -4.55 3.69
N SER A 83 0.20 -4.83 2.53
CA SER A 83 -0.45 -5.59 1.47
C SER A 83 -0.67 -7.06 1.85
N THR A 84 0.27 -7.68 2.56
CA THR A 84 0.13 -9.07 3.00
C THR A 84 -0.72 -9.19 4.25
N TRP A 85 -0.73 -8.16 5.11
CA TRP A 85 -1.70 -8.05 6.20
C TRP A 85 -3.13 -7.99 5.66
N LEU A 86 -3.42 -7.10 4.70
CA LEU A 86 -4.73 -7.00 4.05
C LEU A 86 -5.17 -8.32 3.40
N ALA A 87 -4.23 -9.04 2.77
CA ALA A 87 -4.52 -10.32 2.11
C ALA A 87 -4.86 -11.47 3.09
N ARG A 88 -4.57 -11.30 4.39
CA ARG A 88 -4.81 -12.31 5.43
C ARG A 88 -6.02 -12.02 6.31
N LEU A 89 -6.65 -10.85 6.17
CA LEU A 89 -7.81 -10.47 6.96
C LEU A 89 -8.99 -11.40 6.73
N GLN A 90 -9.78 -11.60 7.77
CA GLN A 90 -11.03 -12.33 7.75
C GLN A 90 -12.22 -11.37 7.91
N PRO A 91 -13.41 -11.74 7.39
CA PRO A 91 -14.62 -10.97 7.66
C PRO A 91 -14.83 -10.78 9.16
N GLY A 92 -15.05 -9.53 9.60
CA GLY A 92 -15.18 -9.16 11.00
C GLY A 92 -13.92 -8.54 11.62
N ASP A 93 -12.76 -8.66 10.96
CA ASP A 93 -11.54 -8.01 11.42
C ASP A 93 -11.66 -6.48 11.35
N THR A 94 -11.08 -5.81 12.34
CA THR A 94 -11.04 -4.34 12.39
C THR A 94 -9.87 -3.81 11.56
N VAL A 95 -10.16 -2.83 10.70
CA VAL A 95 -9.17 -2.15 9.85
C VAL A 95 -9.04 -0.68 10.25
N PRO A 96 -7.97 -0.29 10.97
CA PRO A 96 -7.71 1.12 11.27
C PRO A 96 -7.34 1.87 9.98
N ALA A 97 -8.16 2.84 9.59
CA ALA A 97 -7.96 3.61 8.36
C ALA A 97 -8.50 5.04 8.50
N PHE A 98 -8.07 5.90 7.58
CA PHE A 98 -8.58 7.26 7.43
C PHE A 98 -8.63 7.62 5.94
N ILE A 99 -9.46 8.61 5.59
CA ILE A 99 -9.59 9.11 4.22
C ILE A 99 -8.70 10.33 4.05
N ARG A 100 -7.80 10.27 3.06
CA ARG A 100 -7.04 11.43 2.58
C ARG A 100 -7.63 11.89 1.24
N GLY A 101 -8.25 13.07 1.23
CA GLY A 101 -8.84 13.62 0.01
C GLY A 101 -7.80 13.94 -1.07
N ALA A 102 -8.15 13.70 -2.33
CA ALA A 102 -7.36 14.06 -3.52
C ALA A 102 -8.15 15.04 -4.41
N PRO A 103 -8.14 16.36 -4.12
CA PRO A 103 -8.94 17.33 -4.88
C PRO A 103 -8.52 17.45 -6.35
N SER A 104 -7.23 17.22 -6.66
CA SER A 104 -6.69 17.25 -8.01
C SER A 104 -6.95 15.97 -8.83
N PHE A 105 -7.54 14.94 -8.22
CA PHE A 105 -7.80 13.66 -8.88
C PHE A 105 -9.28 13.26 -8.73
N ARG A 106 -10.15 14.06 -9.38
CA ARG A 106 -11.60 13.86 -9.41
C ARG A 106 -12.08 13.92 -10.86
N LEU A 107 -13.24 13.33 -11.10
CA LEU A 107 -13.93 13.55 -12.37
C LEU A 107 -14.26 15.04 -12.54
N PRO A 108 -14.20 15.57 -13.77
CA PRO A 108 -14.75 16.88 -14.07
C PRO A 108 -16.22 16.97 -13.64
N PRO A 109 -16.66 18.15 -13.15
CA PRO A 109 -18.04 18.34 -12.70
C PRO A 109 -19.05 18.19 -13.86
N ASP A 110 -18.67 18.63 -15.06
CA ASP A 110 -19.44 18.43 -16.28
C ASP A 110 -19.27 16.99 -16.79
N PRO A 111 -20.36 16.20 -16.90
CA PRO A 111 -20.32 14.85 -17.44
C PRO A 111 -20.00 14.76 -18.94
N GLU A 112 -20.22 15.81 -19.70
CA GLU A 112 -20.02 15.82 -21.16
C GLU A 112 -18.54 16.00 -21.54
N VAL A 113 -17.69 16.41 -20.58
CA VAL A 113 -16.25 16.56 -20.81
C VAL A 113 -15.60 15.17 -20.99
N PRO A 114 -15.00 14.87 -22.14
CA PRO A 114 -14.38 13.58 -22.38
C PRO A 114 -13.17 13.39 -21.46
N CYS A 115 -13.06 12.21 -20.87
CA CYS A 115 -11.96 11.83 -19.98
C CYS A 115 -11.21 10.62 -20.55
N VAL A 116 -9.88 10.69 -20.62
CA VAL A 116 -9.01 9.56 -20.95
C VAL A 116 -8.36 9.04 -19.68
N LEU A 117 -8.63 7.79 -19.32
CA LEU A 117 -8.14 7.17 -18.10
C LEU A 117 -6.95 6.24 -18.43
N VAL A 118 -5.76 6.54 -17.92
CA VAL A 118 -4.53 5.78 -18.18
C VAL A 118 -3.97 5.23 -16.87
N GLY A 119 -3.97 3.90 -16.71
CA GLY A 119 -3.50 3.27 -15.46
C GLY A 119 -3.13 1.79 -15.66
N PRO A 120 -1.83 1.45 -15.74
CA PRO A 120 -1.40 0.06 -15.81
C PRO A 120 -1.53 -0.63 -14.45
N GLY A 121 -1.84 -1.94 -14.45
CA GLY A 121 -1.91 -2.76 -13.24
C GLY A 121 -2.88 -2.21 -12.21
N THR A 122 -2.43 -2.05 -10.96
CA THR A 122 -3.23 -1.46 -9.87
C THR A 122 -3.51 0.03 -10.06
N GLY A 123 -2.90 0.68 -11.06
CA GLY A 123 -3.26 2.04 -11.49
C GLY A 123 -4.73 2.18 -11.92
N VAL A 124 -5.43 1.07 -12.18
CA VAL A 124 -6.88 1.05 -12.46
C VAL A 124 -7.75 1.38 -11.24
N ALA A 125 -7.21 1.28 -10.02
CA ALA A 125 -7.95 1.39 -8.77
C ALA A 125 -8.91 2.60 -8.71
N PRO A 126 -8.47 3.86 -8.86
CA PRO A 126 -9.39 4.99 -8.79
C PRO A 126 -10.31 5.08 -10.02
N PHE A 127 -9.94 4.49 -11.16
CA PHE A 127 -10.80 4.49 -12.34
C PHE A 127 -12.02 3.59 -12.14
N ARG A 128 -11.91 2.56 -11.29
CA ARG A 128 -13.06 1.77 -10.84
C ARG A 128 -14.12 2.62 -10.15
N SER A 129 -13.71 3.52 -9.25
CA SER A 129 -14.68 4.44 -8.62
C SER A 129 -15.24 5.43 -9.65
N PHE A 130 -14.42 5.91 -10.60
CA PHE A 130 -14.90 6.85 -11.62
C PHE A 130 -15.97 6.24 -12.53
N TRP A 131 -15.75 5.04 -13.09
CA TRP A 131 -16.76 4.44 -13.96
C TRP A 131 -18.00 4.02 -13.18
N GLN A 132 -17.86 3.58 -11.92
CA GLN A 132 -19.02 3.25 -11.08
C GLN A 132 -19.88 4.50 -10.82
N HIS A 133 -19.24 5.64 -10.59
CA HIS A 133 -19.94 6.91 -10.43
C HIS A 133 -20.67 7.34 -11.71
N ARG A 134 -19.99 7.31 -12.87
CA ARG A 134 -20.61 7.61 -14.17
C ARG A 134 -21.76 6.66 -14.50
N LEU A 135 -21.60 5.37 -14.24
CA LEU A 135 -22.66 4.37 -14.45
C LEU A 135 -23.88 4.65 -13.57
N HIS A 136 -23.66 5.07 -12.32
CA HIS A 136 -24.76 5.48 -11.45
C HIS A 136 -25.50 6.70 -12.03
N GLN A 137 -24.78 7.75 -12.44
CA GLN A 137 -25.37 8.94 -13.07
C GLN A 137 -26.22 8.60 -14.31
N LEU A 138 -25.71 7.73 -15.19
CA LEU A 138 -26.46 7.28 -16.37
C LEU A 138 -27.75 6.53 -16.01
N ARG A 139 -27.74 5.75 -14.92
CA ARG A 139 -28.89 4.94 -14.49
C ARG A 139 -29.95 5.75 -13.77
N THR A 140 -29.56 6.78 -13.04
CA THR A 140 -30.49 7.62 -12.26
C THR A 140 -31.11 8.75 -13.09
N GLY A 141 -30.75 8.88 -14.37
CA GLY A 141 -31.15 9.98 -15.24
C GLY A 141 -30.43 11.25 -14.78
N GLY A 142 -29.36 11.61 -15.50
CA GLY A 142 -28.59 12.83 -15.24
C GLY A 142 -29.46 14.08 -15.17
#